data_AF-A0A0R3D2H6-F1
#
_entry.id   AF-A0A0R3D2H6-F1
#
_cell.length_a   1.000
_cell.length_b   1.000
_cell.length_c   1.000
_cell.angle_alpha   90.00
_cell.angle_beta   90.00
_cell.angle_gamma   90.00
#
_symmetry.space_group_name_H-M   'P 1'
#
loop_
_entity.id
_entity.type
_entity.pdbx_description
1 polymer ?
#
loop_
_entity_poly.entity_id
_entity_poly.type
_entity_poly.pdbx_seq_one_letter_code
_entity_poly.pdbx_strand_id
1 'polypeptide(L)'
;MAGNAFLAPAVQANIWEEGEAQCHVSAPEQALGDDLDDLLADFMKVSRTLTGMPLASLHESRLGREYLVRFAKLNVPAIDVRKLIAANADTADAIMNNKDIRAAAEQLIYLWYLSAFFLNTTVGPAWVYGTTDQYEQGIIWKVIGAHAPMMPMKPFQPNYWAKAPRLA
;
A
#
# COMPACT_ATOMS: atom_id res chain seq x y z
N MET A 1 49.06 0.67 38.40
CA MET A 1 47.94 -0.01 37.73
C MET A 1 47.14 1.06 37.00
N ALA A 2 47.33 1.18 35.69
CA ALA A 2 46.58 2.13 34.85
C ALA A 2 45.44 1.34 34.18
N GLY A 3 44.19 1.72 34.46
CA GLY A 3 43.01 1.12 33.86
C GLY A 3 42.80 1.61 32.44
N ASN A 4 42.81 0.70 31.48
CA ASN A 4 42.38 0.98 30.10
C ASN A 4 40.86 1.15 30.07
N ALA A 5 40.41 2.39 29.90
CA ALA A 5 39.04 2.67 29.50
C ALA A 5 38.86 2.24 28.02
N PHE A 6 38.15 1.14 27.80
CA PHE A 6 37.63 0.79 26.48
C PHE A 6 36.58 1.84 26.08
N LEU A 7 36.98 2.80 25.24
CA LEU A 7 36.03 3.61 24.48
C LEU A 7 35.43 2.70 23.40
N ALA A 8 34.19 2.27 23.59
CA ALA A 8 33.41 1.69 22.52
C ALA A 8 33.32 2.72 21.37
N PRO A 9 33.50 2.34 20.10
CA PRO A 9 33.31 3.25 18.99
C PRO A 9 31.87 3.76 19.05
N ALA A 10 31.70 5.08 18.93
CA ALA A 10 30.39 5.69 18.81
C ALA A 10 29.68 5.04 17.62
N VAL A 11 28.65 4.24 17.90
CA VAL A 11 27.68 3.85 16.89
C VAL A 11 27.02 5.15 16.48
N GLN A 12 27.45 5.73 15.36
CA GLN A 12 26.70 6.78 14.70
C GLN A 12 25.34 6.18 14.36
N ALA A 13 24.34 6.49 15.17
CA ALA A 13 22.98 6.40 14.69
C ALA A 13 22.91 7.32 13.48
N ASN A 14 22.71 6.74 12.29
CA ASN A 14 22.27 7.52 11.15
C ASN A 14 20.89 8.06 11.52
N ILE A 15 20.86 9.28 12.05
CA ILE A 15 19.62 10.00 12.32
C ILE A 15 19.23 10.55 10.95
N TRP A 16 18.31 9.84 10.29
CA TRP A 16 17.83 10.14 8.96
C TRP A 16 17.04 11.46 8.99
N GLU A 17 17.45 12.44 8.18
CA GLU A 17 16.72 13.71 8.04
C GLU A 17 15.60 13.57 7.00
N GLU A 18 14.44 14.19 7.25
CA GLU A 18 13.36 14.33 6.27
C GLU A 18 13.88 15.11 5.05
N GLY A 19 14.21 14.41 3.96
CA GLY A 19 14.66 15.03 2.71
C GLY A 19 15.79 14.29 1.97
N GLU A 20 16.34 13.21 2.51
CA GLU A 20 17.32 12.40 1.77
C GLU A 20 16.68 11.78 0.51
N ALA A 21 17.46 11.56 -0.56
CA ALA A 21 16.98 11.00 -1.83
C ALA A 21 16.36 9.59 -1.71
N GLN A 22 16.48 8.95 -0.55
CA GLN A 22 15.82 7.70 -0.17
C GLN A 22 14.37 7.91 0.33
N CYS A 23 13.97 9.15 0.65
CA CYS A 23 12.63 9.52 1.11
C CYS A 23 11.61 9.70 -0.03
N HIS A 24 12.06 9.74 -1.29
CA HIS A 24 11.20 9.82 -2.47
C HIS A 24 11.53 8.69 -3.46
N VAL A 25 11.14 7.47 -3.08
CA VAL A 25 11.13 6.35 -4.04
C VAL A 25 9.96 6.59 -4.99
N SER A 26 10.27 7.01 -6.21
CA SER A 26 9.27 7.21 -7.26
C SER A 26 9.17 5.97 -8.14
N ALA A 27 7.95 5.58 -8.49
CA ALA A 27 7.72 4.54 -9.48
C ALA A 27 7.91 5.10 -10.90
N PRO A 28 8.34 4.28 -11.87
CA PRO A 28 8.28 4.66 -13.28
C PRO A 28 6.83 4.95 -13.67
N GLU A 29 6.58 6.12 -14.27
CA GLU A 29 5.24 6.52 -14.70
C GLU A 29 5.05 6.45 -16.21
N GLN A 30 3.82 6.22 -16.66
CA GLN A 30 3.37 6.35 -18.04
C GLN A 30 2.19 7.32 -18.17
N ALA A 31 1.95 7.78 -19.40
CA ALA A 31 0.77 8.60 -19.71
C ALA A 31 -0.52 7.81 -19.49
N LEU A 32 -1.55 8.51 -19.00
CA LEU A 32 -2.87 7.93 -18.79
C LEU A 32 -3.66 7.89 -20.11
N GLY A 33 -4.49 6.87 -20.27
CA GLY A 33 -5.50 6.82 -21.32
C GLY A 33 -6.79 7.54 -20.90
N ASP A 34 -7.56 8.02 -21.87
CA ASP A 34 -8.79 8.80 -21.66
C ASP A 34 -9.97 7.98 -21.11
N ASP A 35 -9.87 6.65 -21.11
CA ASP A 35 -10.94 5.70 -20.76
C ASP A 35 -10.91 5.24 -19.29
N LEU A 36 -10.05 5.84 -18.45
CA LEU A 36 -9.81 5.33 -17.11
C LEU A 36 -11.06 5.40 -16.21
N ASP A 37 -11.90 6.41 -16.42
CA ASP A 37 -13.13 6.59 -15.63
C ASP A 37 -14.14 5.46 -15.85
N ASP A 38 -14.16 4.88 -17.06
CA ASP A 38 -15.05 3.77 -17.42
C ASP A 38 -14.63 2.47 -16.71
N LEU A 39 -13.36 2.35 -16.33
CA LEU A 39 -12.81 1.17 -15.68
C LEU A 39 -13.06 1.14 -14.16
N LEU A 40 -13.53 2.23 -13.55
CA LEU A 40 -13.67 2.32 -12.09
C LEU A 40 -14.60 1.25 -11.52
N ALA A 41 -15.72 0.97 -12.19
CA ALA A 41 -16.69 -0.01 -11.69
C ALA A 41 -16.07 -1.41 -11.57
N ASP A 42 -15.33 -1.83 -12.60
CA ASP A 42 -14.68 -3.13 -12.65
C ASP A 42 -13.44 -3.18 -11.76
N PHE A 43 -12.68 -2.09 -11.67
CA PHE A 43 -11.60 -1.94 -10.70
C PHE A 43 -12.08 -2.14 -9.26
N MET A 44 -13.20 -1.52 -8.89
CA MET A 44 -13.79 -1.69 -7.57
C MET A 44 -14.30 -3.13 -7.36
N LYS A 45 -14.80 -3.80 -8.42
CA LYS A 45 -15.24 -5.18 -8.34
C LYS A 45 -14.08 -6.14 -8.05
N VAL A 46 -12.99 -6.07 -8.81
CA VAL A 46 -11.80 -6.91 -8.55
C VAL A 46 -11.14 -6.57 -7.21
N SER A 47 -11.17 -5.30 -6.79
CA SER A 47 -10.69 -4.87 -5.47
C SER A 47 -11.47 -5.52 -4.34
N ARG A 48 -12.80 -5.59 -4.42
CA ARG A 48 -13.64 -6.28 -3.43
C ARG A 48 -13.32 -7.78 -3.38
N THR A 49 -13.19 -8.41 -4.55
CA THR A 49 -12.84 -9.83 -4.66
C THR A 49 -11.52 -10.14 -3.96
N LEU A 50 -10.47 -9.36 -4.20
CA LEU A 50 -9.13 -9.65 -3.68
C LEU A 50 -8.92 -9.22 -2.22
N THR A 51 -9.61 -8.17 -1.77
CA THR A 51 -9.48 -7.70 -0.38
C THR A 51 -10.45 -8.39 0.58
N GLY A 52 -11.54 -8.98 0.07
CA GLY A 52 -12.65 -9.48 0.88
C GLY A 52 -13.49 -8.37 1.54
N MET A 53 -13.20 -7.10 1.25
CA MET A 53 -13.86 -5.95 1.86
C MET A 53 -15.00 -5.44 0.98
N PRO A 54 -16.08 -4.88 1.57
CA PRO A 54 -17.26 -4.46 0.82
C PRO A 54 -17.02 -3.24 -0.09
N LEU A 55 -16.06 -2.35 0.23
CA LEU A 55 -15.65 -1.17 -0.57
C LEU A 55 -16.82 -0.46 -1.28
N ALA A 56 -17.86 -0.12 -0.52
CA ALA A 56 -19.17 0.30 -1.05
C ALA A 56 -19.53 1.77 -0.70
N SER A 57 -18.80 2.39 0.22
CA SER A 57 -19.05 3.78 0.59
C SER A 57 -18.58 4.77 -0.48
N LEU A 58 -19.18 5.96 -0.51
CA LEU A 58 -18.74 7.05 -1.40
C LEU A 58 -17.26 7.42 -1.17
N HIS A 59 -16.79 7.31 0.07
CA HIS A 59 -15.40 7.57 0.42
C HIS A 59 -14.46 6.52 -0.22
N GLU A 60 -14.80 5.23 -0.11
CA GLU A 60 -14.03 4.15 -0.74
C GLU A 60 -14.05 4.24 -2.27
N SER A 61 -15.16 4.67 -2.88
CA SER A 61 -15.22 4.90 -4.33
C SER A 61 -14.33 6.05 -4.80
N ARG A 62 -14.18 7.12 -3.99
CA ARG A 62 -13.25 8.22 -4.28
C ARG A 62 -11.80 7.76 -4.18
N LEU A 63 -11.46 7.07 -3.09
CA LEU A 63 -10.13 6.48 -2.91
C LEU A 63 -9.81 5.47 -4.02
N GLY A 64 -10.78 4.65 -4.42
CA GLY A 64 -10.66 3.70 -5.52
C GLY A 64 -10.32 4.37 -6.85
N ARG A 65 -10.88 5.56 -7.13
CA ARG A 65 -10.51 6.35 -8.33
C ARG A 65 -9.05 6.81 -8.25
N GLU A 66 -8.62 7.33 -7.11
CA GLU A 66 -7.24 7.75 -6.91
C GLU A 66 -6.26 6.57 -7.07
N TYR A 67 -6.64 5.41 -6.53
CA TYR A 67 -5.85 4.18 -6.65
C TYR A 67 -5.80 3.65 -8.07
N LEU A 68 -6.91 3.67 -8.79
CA LEU A 68 -6.94 3.32 -10.20
C LEU A 68 -6.01 4.22 -11.03
N VAL A 69 -6.04 5.54 -10.80
CA VAL A 69 -5.12 6.49 -11.44
C VAL A 69 -3.67 6.16 -11.12
N ARG A 70 -3.34 5.96 -9.83
CA ARG A 70 -1.97 5.62 -9.41
C ARG A 70 -1.50 4.31 -10.04
N PHE A 71 -2.37 3.31 -10.12
CA PHE A 71 -2.03 2.02 -10.69
C PHE A 71 -1.89 2.11 -12.22
N ALA A 72 -2.76 2.83 -12.92
CA ALA A 72 -2.67 3.00 -14.36
C ALA A 72 -1.42 3.77 -14.81
N LYS A 73 -0.90 4.65 -13.96
CA LYS A 73 0.39 5.33 -14.18
C LYS A 73 1.57 4.40 -14.02
N LEU A 74 1.44 3.27 -13.32
CA LEU A 74 2.59 2.41 -13.03
C LEU A 74 3.13 1.78 -14.32
N ASN A 75 4.39 2.06 -14.64
CA ASN A 75 5.09 1.51 -15.81
C ASN A 75 6.11 0.46 -15.39
N VAL A 76 5.62 -0.70 -14.96
CA VAL A 76 6.47 -1.82 -14.50
C VAL A 76 6.17 -3.07 -15.33
N PRO A 77 7.20 -3.71 -15.92
CA PRO A 77 7.02 -4.96 -16.67
C PRO A 77 6.29 -6.02 -15.85
N ALA A 78 5.40 -6.78 -16.50
CA ALA A 78 4.52 -7.80 -15.90
C ALA A 78 3.42 -7.29 -14.94
N ILE A 79 3.31 -5.98 -14.71
CA ILE A 79 2.23 -5.39 -13.93
C ILE A 79 1.30 -4.61 -14.85
N ASP A 80 0.11 -5.16 -15.08
CA ASP A 80 -0.89 -4.58 -15.97
C ASP A 80 -2.26 -4.52 -15.29
N VAL A 81 -2.66 -3.31 -14.90
CA VAL A 81 -3.94 -3.08 -14.21
C VAL A 81 -5.14 -3.38 -15.12
N ARG A 82 -5.03 -3.17 -16.44
CA ARG A 82 -6.15 -3.40 -17.37
C ARG A 82 -6.42 -4.89 -17.53
N LYS A 83 -5.37 -5.70 -17.64
CA LYS A 83 -5.50 -7.17 -17.63
C LYS A 83 -6.10 -7.67 -16.31
N LEU A 84 -5.70 -7.10 -15.17
CA LEU A 84 -6.29 -7.44 -13.89
C LEU A 84 -7.79 -7.09 -13.83
N ILE A 85 -8.16 -5.90 -14.31
CA ILE A 85 -9.55 -5.44 -14.35
C ILE A 85 -10.41 -6.32 -15.27
N ALA A 86 -9.85 -6.82 -16.36
CA ALA A 86 -10.55 -7.76 -17.24
C ALA A 86 -10.92 -9.09 -16.55
N ALA A 87 -10.21 -9.46 -15.48
CA ALA A 87 -10.51 -10.63 -14.64
C ALA A 87 -11.55 -10.35 -13.54
N ASN A 88 -12.34 -9.27 -13.63
CA ASN A 88 -13.28 -8.87 -12.56
C ASN A 88 -14.41 -9.87 -12.27
N ALA A 89 -14.62 -10.89 -13.12
CA ALA A 89 -15.59 -11.95 -12.91
C ALA A 89 -14.98 -13.20 -12.25
N ASP A 90 -13.66 -13.27 -12.13
CA ASP A 90 -12.95 -14.42 -11.59
C ASP A 90 -13.00 -14.42 -10.05
N THR A 91 -12.77 -15.60 -9.46
CA THR A 91 -12.59 -15.74 -8.02
C THR A 91 -11.20 -15.26 -7.59
N ALA A 92 -11.03 -14.94 -6.30
CA ALA A 92 -9.73 -14.58 -5.76
C ALA A 92 -8.67 -15.68 -6.02
N ASP A 93 -9.04 -16.96 -5.82
CA ASP A 93 -8.16 -18.09 -6.08
C ASP A 93 -7.75 -18.18 -7.56
N ALA A 94 -8.68 -17.96 -8.49
CA ALA A 94 -8.36 -17.99 -9.92
C ALA A 94 -7.40 -16.85 -10.29
N ILE A 95 -7.63 -15.64 -9.79
CA ILE A 95 -6.74 -14.48 -10.02
C ILE A 95 -5.35 -14.74 -9.45
N MET A 96 -5.25 -15.22 -8.21
CA MET A 96 -3.97 -15.43 -7.53
C MET A 96 -3.17 -16.62 -8.09
N ASN A 97 -3.82 -17.57 -8.77
CA ASN A 97 -3.15 -18.66 -9.47
C ASN A 97 -2.82 -18.33 -10.95
N ASN A 98 -3.34 -17.24 -11.49
CA ASN A 98 -3.05 -16.81 -12.86
C ASN A 98 -1.71 -16.06 -12.93
N LYS A 99 -0.70 -16.70 -13.53
CA LYS A 99 0.67 -16.16 -13.64
C LYS A 99 0.77 -14.82 -14.38
N ASP A 100 -0.18 -14.52 -15.26
CA ASP A 100 -0.13 -13.32 -16.11
C ASP A 100 -0.63 -12.06 -15.39
N ILE A 101 -1.46 -12.23 -14.35
CA ILE A 101 -2.07 -11.11 -13.60
C ILE A 101 -1.76 -11.13 -12.11
N ARG A 102 -1.16 -12.21 -11.59
CA ARG A 102 -0.86 -12.36 -10.16
C ARG A 102 -0.02 -11.20 -9.62
N ALA A 103 1.01 -10.77 -10.34
CA ALA A 103 1.85 -9.65 -9.90
C ALA A 103 1.03 -8.35 -9.74
N ALA A 104 0.11 -8.08 -10.67
CA ALA A 104 -0.81 -6.95 -10.56
C ALA A 104 -1.81 -7.12 -9.41
N ALA A 105 -2.31 -8.34 -9.18
CA ALA A 105 -3.21 -8.63 -8.06
C ALA A 105 -2.54 -8.39 -6.70
N GLU A 106 -1.28 -8.82 -6.54
CA GLU A 106 -0.48 -8.57 -5.33
C GLU A 106 -0.30 -7.07 -5.08
N GLN A 107 0.01 -6.29 -6.13
CA GLN A 107 0.09 -4.84 -6.03
C GLN A 107 -1.26 -4.20 -5.66
N LEU A 108 -2.38 -4.69 -6.18
CA LEU A 108 -3.71 -4.18 -5.81
C LEU A 108 -3.99 -4.41 -4.32
N ILE A 109 -3.65 -5.60 -3.81
CA ILE A 109 -3.80 -5.93 -2.39
C ILE A 109 -2.96 -4.96 -1.55
N TYR A 110 -1.69 -4.76 -1.90
CA TYR A 110 -0.82 -3.80 -1.21
C TYR A 110 -1.35 -2.37 -1.27
N LEU A 111 -1.88 -1.95 -2.42
CA LEU A 111 -2.44 -0.62 -2.59
C LEU A 111 -3.64 -0.40 -1.66
N TRP A 112 -4.52 -1.39 -1.49
CA TRP A 112 -5.64 -1.25 -0.56
C TRP A 112 -5.26 -1.37 0.92
N TYR A 113 -4.31 -2.25 1.24
CA TYR A 113 -3.93 -2.50 2.64
C TYR A 113 -2.97 -1.46 3.19
N LEU A 114 -2.02 -1.00 2.38
CA LEU A 114 -0.89 -0.17 2.78
C LEU A 114 -0.81 1.15 2.00
N SER A 115 -1.70 1.36 1.02
CA SER A 115 -1.68 2.56 0.17
C SER A 115 -0.39 2.70 -0.62
N ALA A 116 0.27 1.57 -0.90
CA ALA A 116 1.61 1.49 -1.45
C ALA A 116 1.76 0.38 -2.50
N PHE A 117 2.77 0.54 -3.35
CA PHE A 117 3.27 -0.52 -4.22
C PHE A 117 4.57 -1.09 -3.67
N PHE A 118 4.82 -2.38 -3.86
CA PHE A 118 6.10 -3.02 -3.57
C PHE A 118 6.80 -3.36 -4.87
N LEU A 119 7.82 -2.55 -5.22
CA LEU A 119 8.45 -2.57 -6.54
C LEU A 119 9.94 -2.82 -6.42
N ASN A 120 10.52 -3.46 -7.43
CA ASN A 120 11.96 -3.57 -7.54
C ASN A 120 12.52 -2.31 -8.20
N THR A 121 13.35 -1.57 -7.48
CA THR A 121 13.98 -0.32 -7.94
C THR A 121 15.44 -0.56 -8.31
N THR A 122 16.13 0.46 -8.80
CA THR A 122 17.56 0.41 -9.12
C THR A 122 18.45 0.10 -7.91
N VAL A 123 17.97 0.37 -6.69
CA VAL A 123 18.68 0.13 -5.42
C VAL A 123 18.15 -1.09 -4.66
N GLY A 124 17.18 -1.81 -5.23
CA GLY A 124 16.55 -2.99 -4.63
C GLY A 124 15.04 -2.84 -4.41
N PRO A 125 14.41 -3.81 -3.75
CA PRO A 125 12.97 -3.78 -3.48
C PRO A 125 12.61 -2.66 -2.50
N ALA A 126 11.60 -1.87 -2.84
CA ALA A 126 11.16 -0.74 -2.04
C ALA A 126 9.63 -0.59 -2.04
N TRP A 127 9.12 0.00 -0.96
CA TRP A 127 7.73 0.40 -0.84
C TRP A 127 7.55 1.83 -1.36
N VAL A 128 6.65 2.01 -2.33
CA VAL A 128 6.28 3.31 -2.89
C VAL A 128 4.91 3.68 -2.33
N TYR A 129 4.91 4.43 -1.23
CA TYR A 129 3.70 4.86 -0.54
C TYR A 129 2.95 5.97 -1.29
N GLY A 130 1.66 6.07 -0.98
CA GLY A 130 0.83 7.20 -1.37
C GLY A 130 1.03 8.40 -0.47
N THR A 131 0.01 9.26 -0.41
CA THR A 131 -0.02 10.35 0.58
C THR A 131 -0.22 9.79 1.98
N THR A 132 0.14 10.57 3.01
CA THR A 132 -0.14 10.24 4.41
C THR A 132 -1.63 9.97 4.64
N ASP A 133 -2.51 10.81 4.08
CA ASP A 133 -3.96 10.64 4.16
C ASP A 133 -4.42 9.29 3.57
N GLN A 134 -3.82 8.86 2.46
CA GLN A 134 -4.11 7.55 1.88
C GLN A 134 -3.60 6.42 2.77
N TYR A 135 -2.38 6.55 3.32
CA TYR A 135 -1.80 5.56 4.23
C TYR A 135 -2.67 5.33 5.47
N GLU A 136 -3.24 6.39 6.05
CA GLU A 136 -4.19 6.30 7.17
C GLU A 136 -5.47 5.54 6.85
N GLN A 137 -5.89 5.56 5.58
CA GLN A 137 -7.07 4.85 5.09
C GLN A 137 -6.80 3.37 4.78
N GLY A 138 -5.55 2.91 4.90
CA GLY A 138 -5.15 1.53 4.63
C GLY A 138 -5.99 0.51 5.41
N ILE A 139 -6.44 -0.53 4.72
CA ILE A 139 -7.27 -1.59 5.33
C ILE A 139 -6.55 -2.29 6.48
N ILE A 140 -5.21 -2.32 6.46
CA ILE A 140 -4.41 -2.97 7.51
C ILE A 140 -4.77 -2.48 8.91
N TRP A 141 -5.02 -1.17 9.07
CA TRP A 141 -5.31 -0.56 10.37
C TRP A 141 -6.61 -1.10 10.97
N LYS A 142 -7.62 -1.29 10.12
CA LYS A 142 -8.90 -1.89 10.52
C LYS A 142 -8.73 -3.34 10.92
N VAL A 143 -7.94 -4.10 10.15
CA VAL A 143 -7.70 -5.54 10.38
C VAL A 143 -6.96 -5.79 11.69
N ILE A 144 -5.92 -5.00 11.98
CA ILE A 144 -5.13 -5.15 13.22
C ILE A 144 -5.74 -4.39 14.41
N GLY A 145 -6.85 -3.68 14.22
CA GLY A 145 -7.51 -2.89 15.26
C GLY A 145 -6.67 -1.72 15.76
N ALA A 146 -5.89 -1.10 14.88
CA ALA A 146 -4.96 0.00 15.19
C ALA A 146 -5.21 1.25 14.33
N HIS A 147 -4.31 2.21 14.45
CA HIS A 147 -4.20 3.36 13.56
C HIS A 147 -2.77 3.48 13.04
N ALA A 148 -2.57 4.26 11.97
CA ALA A 148 -1.24 4.55 11.45
C ALA A 148 -0.32 5.16 12.54
N PRO A 149 0.94 4.72 12.68
CA PRO A 149 1.90 5.28 13.63
C PRO A 149 2.10 6.79 13.43
N MET A 150 2.49 7.49 14.50
CA MET A 150 2.81 8.93 14.51
C MET A 150 1.65 9.90 14.17
N MET A 151 0.42 9.41 14.00
CA MET A 151 -0.75 10.26 13.85
C MET A 151 -1.41 10.60 15.19
N PRO A 152 -2.01 11.81 15.33
CA PRO A 152 -2.77 12.16 16.52
C PRO A 152 -3.93 11.18 16.69
N MET A 153 -3.95 10.47 17.82
CA MET A 153 -5.06 9.58 18.21
C MET A 153 -6.40 10.34 18.22
N LYS A 154 -7.17 10.29 17.14
CA LYS A 154 -8.59 10.65 17.16
C LYS A 154 -9.36 9.68 16.24
N PRO A 155 -10.31 8.89 16.75
CA PRO A 155 -10.88 8.83 18.10
C PRO A 155 -10.34 7.66 18.95
N PHE A 156 -9.19 7.07 18.60
CA PHE A 156 -8.71 5.87 19.28
C PHE A 156 -8.29 6.15 20.72
N GLN A 157 -8.80 5.34 21.65
CA GLN A 157 -8.49 5.47 23.08
C GLN A 157 -7.00 5.19 23.32
N PRO A 158 -6.35 5.92 24.25
CA PRO A 158 -5.05 5.53 24.78
C PRO A 158 -5.06 4.06 25.21
N ASN A 159 -3.97 3.34 24.96
CA ASN A 159 -3.81 1.91 25.28
C ASN A 159 -4.79 0.97 24.55
N TYR A 160 -5.29 1.31 23.36
CA TYR A 160 -6.09 0.39 22.55
C TYR A 160 -5.38 -0.96 22.32
N TRP A 161 -4.05 -0.92 22.12
CA TRP A 161 -3.18 -2.07 21.94
C TRP A 161 -3.05 -2.95 23.21
N ALA A 162 -3.36 -2.42 24.39
CA ALA A 162 -3.32 -3.17 25.65
C ALA A 162 -4.62 -3.92 25.93
N LYS A 163 -5.67 -3.68 25.13
CA LYS A 163 -6.96 -4.35 25.27
C LYS A 163 -6.95 -5.61 24.42
N ALA A 164 -7.48 -6.70 24.97
CA ALA A 164 -7.71 -7.91 24.19
C ALA A 164 -8.58 -7.59 22.95
N PRO A 165 -8.23 -8.11 21.77
CA PRO A 165 -9.03 -7.91 20.58
C PRO A 165 -10.45 -8.42 20.82
N ARG A 166 -11.45 -7.57 20.57
CA ARG A 166 -12.85 -8.02 20.56
C ARG A 166 -13.07 -8.74 19.24
N LEU A 167 -13.04 -10.07 19.28
CA LEU A 167 -13.53 -10.89 18.17
C LEU A 167 -15.03 -10.60 18.05
N ALA A 168 -15.43 -10.01 16.94
CA ALA A 168 -16.83 -9.80 16.56
C ALA A 168 -17.40 -11.08 15.96
#